data_AF-A0A015M2X2-F1
#
_entry.id   AF-A0A015M2X2-F1
#
_cell.length_a   1.000
_cell.length_b   1.000
_cell.length_c   1.000
_cell.angle_alpha   90.00
_cell.angle_beta   90.00
_cell.angle_gamma   90.00
#
_symmetry.space_group_name_H-M   'P 1'
#
loop_
_entity.id
_entity.type
_entity.pdbx_description
1 polymer ?
#
loop_
_entity_poly.entity_id
_entity_poly.type
_entity_poly.pdbx_seq_one_letter_code
_entity_poly.pdbx_strand_id
1 'polypeptide(L)'
;MVNYINHIIWRFIDHDPDQYRLLDVRHNVMKNLILGDCDHLIKYILFGNDEDNCPVCDQCCNRGKMKQKEKFVIKHVPRSIIWKKDQCFVNDDDLDPFDRDNNSKSRKTVPTNDLELAIYHCKGRELKDTMIVAYLLEYYTSHAIEYAGWMTTVSKALPFLYKYNYG
;
A
#
# COMPACT_ATOMS: atom_id res chain seq x y z
N MET A 1 -24.16 -0.22 -2.00
CA MET A 1 -23.47 -0.60 -3.25
C MET A 1 -21.98 -0.79 -3.03
N VAL A 2 -21.27 0.17 -2.41
CA VAL A 2 -19.82 0.08 -2.09
C VAL A 2 -19.45 -1.14 -1.23
N ASN A 3 -20.21 -1.43 -0.16
CA ASN A 3 -19.94 -2.62 0.68
C ASN A 3 -20.01 -3.94 -0.09
N TYR A 4 -20.90 -4.06 -1.08
CA TYR A 4 -21.03 -5.29 -1.88
C TYR A 4 -19.80 -5.51 -2.76
N ILE A 5 -19.27 -4.43 -3.35
CA ILE A 5 -18.04 -4.47 -4.15
C ILE A 5 -16.86 -4.86 -3.24
N ASN A 6 -16.74 -4.25 -2.06
CA ASN A 6 -15.70 -4.61 -1.09
C ASN A 6 -15.77 -6.10 -0.71
N HIS A 7 -16.96 -6.64 -0.46
CA HIS A 7 -17.14 -8.07 -0.18
C HIS A 7 -16.74 -8.98 -1.35
N ILE A 8 -17.01 -8.58 -2.59
CA ILE A 8 -16.57 -9.34 -3.77
C ILE A 8 -15.03 -9.35 -3.84
N ILE A 9 -14.40 -8.19 -3.66
CA ILE A 9 -12.95 -8.07 -3.71
C ILE A 9 -12.29 -8.89 -2.61
N TRP A 10 -12.79 -8.80 -1.37
CA TRP A 10 -12.30 -9.63 -0.25
C TRP A 10 -12.40 -11.12 -0.57
N ARG A 11 -13.56 -11.56 -1.05
CA ARG A 11 -13.77 -12.97 -1.40
C ARG A 11 -12.85 -13.43 -2.52
N PHE A 12 -12.54 -12.57 -3.49
CA PHE A 12 -11.60 -12.88 -4.57
C PHE A 12 -10.18 -13.02 -4.05
N ILE A 13 -9.72 -12.08 -3.22
CA ILE A 13 -8.37 -12.09 -2.62
C ILE A 13 -8.14 -13.33 -1.76
N ASP A 14 -9.14 -13.74 -0.97
CA ASP A 14 -9.01 -14.91 -0.11
C ASP A 14 -9.14 -16.23 -0.86
N HIS A 15 -9.91 -16.27 -1.95
CA HIS A 15 -10.09 -17.48 -2.73
C HIS A 15 -8.90 -17.79 -3.64
N ASP A 16 -8.31 -16.77 -4.26
CA ASP A 16 -7.21 -16.91 -5.20
C ASP A 16 -6.17 -15.78 -5.06
N PRO A 17 -5.31 -15.84 -4.02
CA PRO A 17 -4.34 -14.79 -3.73
C PRO A 17 -3.24 -14.67 -4.80
N ASP A 18 -2.92 -15.76 -5.51
CA ASP A 18 -1.91 -15.74 -6.57
C ASP A 18 -2.43 -15.01 -7.82
N GLN A 19 -3.68 -15.25 -8.23
CA GLN A 19 -4.29 -14.49 -9.32
C GLN A 19 -4.46 -13.01 -8.96
N TYR A 20 -4.82 -12.72 -7.70
CA TYR A 20 -4.86 -11.34 -7.24
C TYR A 20 -3.48 -10.66 -7.35
N ARG A 21 -2.42 -11.34 -6.90
CA ARG A 21 -1.04 -10.83 -7.00
C ARG A 21 -0.64 -10.55 -8.45
N LEU A 22 -1.00 -11.43 -9.39
CA LEU A 22 -0.76 -11.19 -10.82
C LEU A 22 -1.54 -9.99 -11.35
N LEU A 23 -2.78 -9.82 -10.90
CA LEU A 23 -3.63 -8.70 -11.27
C LEU A 23 -3.06 -7.38 -10.74
N ASP A 24 -2.57 -7.35 -9.50
CA ASP A 24 -1.90 -6.18 -8.92
C ASP A 24 -0.60 -5.82 -9.67
N VAL A 25 0.22 -6.82 -10.01
CA VAL A 25 1.43 -6.63 -10.83
C VAL A 25 1.10 -6.16 -12.25
N ARG A 26 -0.04 -6.54 -12.82
CA ARG A 26 -0.44 -6.11 -14.17
C ARG A 26 -1.05 -4.72 -14.20
N HIS A 27 -2.00 -4.44 -13.30
CA HIS A 27 -2.87 -3.26 -13.38
C HIS A 27 -2.58 -2.17 -12.35
N ASN A 28 -1.66 -2.42 -11.44
CA ASN A 28 -1.29 -1.52 -10.35
C ASN A 28 -2.52 -1.18 -9.51
N VAL A 29 -3.11 -2.23 -8.91
CA VAL A 29 -4.31 -2.04 -8.11
C VAL A 29 -3.99 -1.15 -6.92
N MET A 30 -2.82 -1.34 -6.29
CA MET A 30 -2.40 -0.50 -5.16
C MET A 30 -2.42 1.00 -5.49
N LYS A 31 -1.87 1.43 -6.63
CA LYS A 31 -1.99 2.83 -7.08
C LYS A 31 -3.42 3.34 -7.10
N ASN A 32 -4.32 2.59 -7.74
CA ASN A 32 -5.72 3.02 -7.88
C ASN A 32 -6.43 3.08 -6.52
N LEU A 33 -6.07 2.20 -5.59
CA LEU A 33 -6.59 2.22 -4.23
C LEU A 33 -6.07 3.44 -3.44
N ILE A 34 -4.80 3.82 -3.62
CA ILE A 34 -4.22 5.02 -2.98
C ILE A 34 -4.92 6.28 -3.50
N LEU A 35 -5.07 6.42 -4.83
CA LEU A 35 -5.74 7.57 -5.44
C LEU A 35 -7.24 7.65 -5.08
N GLY A 36 -7.85 6.51 -4.74
CA GLY A 36 -9.25 6.40 -4.34
C GLY A 36 -9.51 6.43 -2.83
N ASP A 37 -8.51 6.76 -1.99
CA ASP A 37 -8.61 6.78 -0.51
C ASP A 37 -9.26 5.49 0.06
N CYS A 38 -8.89 4.32 -0.50
CA CYS A 38 -9.47 3.02 -0.15
C CYS A 38 -8.72 2.32 1.01
N ASP A 39 -8.52 3.04 2.12
CA ASP A 39 -7.65 2.65 3.24
C ASP A 39 -7.95 1.27 3.82
N HIS A 40 -9.23 0.95 4.01
CA HIS A 40 -9.66 -0.33 4.56
C HIS A 40 -9.27 -1.51 3.67
N LEU A 41 -9.38 -1.33 2.34
CA LEU A 41 -9.04 -2.37 1.40
C LEU A 41 -7.52 -2.52 1.29
N ILE A 42 -6.78 -1.41 1.33
CA ILE A 42 -5.31 -1.42 1.40
C ILE A 42 -4.86 -2.18 2.66
N LYS A 43 -5.38 -1.82 3.84
CA LYS A 43 -5.07 -2.51 5.10
C LYS A 43 -5.31 -4.02 4.98
N TYR A 44 -6.45 -4.41 4.42
CA TYR A 44 -6.80 -5.82 4.25
C TYR A 44 -5.88 -6.56 3.26
N ILE A 45 -5.49 -5.93 2.15
CA ILE A 45 -4.53 -6.52 1.19
C ILE A 45 -3.17 -6.73 1.85
N LEU A 46 -2.71 -5.78 2.65
CA LEU A 46 -1.39 -5.79 3.28
C LEU A 46 -1.32 -6.71 4.50
N PHE A 47 -2.36 -6.77 5.32
CA PHE A 47 -2.31 -7.45 6.62
C PHE A 47 -3.34 -8.57 6.80
N GLY A 48 -4.31 -8.70 5.88
CA GLY A 48 -5.45 -9.60 6.02
C GLY A 48 -6.53 -9.05 6.96
N ASN A 49 -7.43 -9.92 7.41
CA ASN A 49 -8.43 -9.57 8.42
C ASN A 49 -7.84 -9.57 9.82
N ASP A 50 -8.24 -8.61 10.65
CA ASP A 50 -7.83 -8.49 12.05
C ASP A 50 -8.19 -9.73 12.90
N GLU A 51 -9.15 -10.55 12.44
CA GLU A 51 -9.55 -11.80 13.10
C GLU A 51 -8.48 -12.91 13.01
N ASP A 52 -7.57 -12.85 12.04
CA ASP A 52 -6.49 -13.83 11.88
C ASP A 52 -5.21 -13.43 12.64
N ASN A 53 -5.13 -12.18 13.13
CA ASN A 53 -3.98 -11.63 13.85
C ASN A 53 -4.37 -11.18 15.28
N CYS A 54 -4.68 -12.12 16.17
CA CYS A 54 -4.74 -11.83 17.59
C CYS A 54 -3.37 -12.09 18.25
N PRO A 55 -2.63 -11.07 18.72
CA PRO A 55 -1.35 -11.27 19.40
C PRO A 55 -1.54 -11.58 20.90
N VAL A 56 -2.73 -11.29 21.44
CA VAL A 56 -3.01 -11.29 22.88
C VAL A 56 -4.34 -11.99 23.16
N CYS A 57 -4.42 -13.29 22.89
CA CYS A 57 -5.12 -14.18 23.80
C CYS A 57 -4.95 -15.65 23.40
N ASP A 58 -4.10 -16.35 24.14
CA ASP A 58 -4.25 -17.79 24.34
C ASP A 58 -5.59 -18.14 25.04
N GLN A 59 -6.32 -17.13 25.53
CA GLN A 59 -7.51 -17.31 26.37
C GLN A 59 -8.87 -17.07 25.68
N CYS A 60 -8.93 -16.50 24.45
CA CYS A 60 -10.20 -16.34 23.73
C CYS A 60 -10.61 -17.55 22.90
N CYS A 61 -9.68 -18.47 22.61
CA CYS A 61 -9.86 -19.55 21.64
C CYS A 61 -10.53 -20.79 22.23
N ASN A 62 -11.71 -20.65 22.84
CA ASN A 62 -12.57 -21.79 23.17
C ASN A 62 -13.51 -22.17 22.00
N ARG A 63 -12.97 -22.15 20.77
CA ARG A 63 -13.45 -22.94 19.64
C ARG A 63 -12.22 -23.47 18.93
N GLY A 64 -11.86 -24.69 19.28
CA GLY A 64 -10.63 -25.34 18.81
C GLY A 64 -10.50 -25.31 17.30
N LYS A 65 -9.64 -24.42 16.81
CA LYS A 65 -8.64 -24.69 15.80
C LYS A 65 -7.44 -23.79 16.13
N MET A 66 -6.40 -24.36 16.74
CA MET A 66 -5.05 -23.85 16.52
C MET A 66 -4.83 -23.94 15.00
N LYS A 67 -5.18 -22.88 14.26
CA LYS A 67 -4.68 -22.72 12.89
C LYS A 67 -3.17 -22.58 13.09
N GLN A 68 -2.42 -23.60 12.70
CA GLN A 68 -0.98 -23.45 12.45
C GLN A 68 -0.82 -22.12 11.70
N LYS A 69 0.12 -21.24 12.10
CA LYS A 69 0.41 -20.00 11.39
C LYS A 69 0.52 -20.32 9.90
N GLU A 70 -0.57 -20.13 9.18
CA GLU A 70 -0.61 -20.38 7.75
C GLU A 70 0.41 -19.40 7.17
N LYS A 71 1.32 -19.94 6.37
CA LYS A 71 2.41 -19.19 5.77
C LYS A 71 1.82 -17.92 5.15
N PHE A 72 2.18 -16.75 5.69
CA PHE A 72 1.63 -15.48 5.24
C PHE A 72 1.83 -15.36 3.73
N VAL A 73 0.72 -15.31 2.99
CA VAL A 73 0.77 -15.24 1.53
C VAL A 73 0.91 -13.77 1.16
N ILE A 74 2.05 -13.42 0.57
CA ILE A 74 2.32 -12.08 0.06
C ILE A 74 1.33 -11.78 -1.07
N LYS A 75 0.35 -10.92 -0.79
CA LYS A 75 -0.70 -10.49 -1.74
C LYS A 75 -0.26 -9.31 -2.61
N HIS A 76 0.65 -8.47 -2.12
CA HIS A 76 1.14 -7.26 -2.78
C HIS A 76 2.67 -7.25 -2.86
N VAL A 77 3.21 -6.73 -3.96
CA VAL A 77 4.65 -6.57 -4.17
C VAL A 77 4.94 -5.11 -4.51
N PRO A 78 5.84 -4.42 -3.76
CA PRO A 78 6.24 -3.07 -4.09
C PRO A 78 6.77 -3.00 -5.52
N ARG A 79 6.24 -2.06 -6.31
CA ARG A 79 6.81 -1.78 -7.63
C ARG A 79 8.05 -0.91 -7.50
N SER A 80 9.16 -1.38 -8.06
CA SER A 80 10.40 -0.61 -8.17
C SER A 80 10.83 -0.34 -9.61
N ILE A 81 10.23 -1.00 -10.60
CA ILE A 81 10.60 -0.89 -12.03
C ILE A 81 9.34 -1.00 -12.90
N ILE A 82 9.17 -0.07 -13.83
CA ILE A 82 8.08 -0.08 -14.80
C ILE A 82 8.49 -1.00 -15.96
N TRP A 83 7.68 -2.02 -16.27
CA TRP A 83 8.02 -3.05 -17.26
C TRP A 83 7.98 -2.54 -18.72
N LYS A 84 7.57 -1.28 -18.95
CA LYS A 84 7.64 -0.60 -20.24
C LYS A 84 8.29 0.76 -20.08
N LYS A 85 9.29 1.06 -20.91
CA LYS A 85 9.97 2.36 -20.95
C LYS A 85 9.02 3.54 -21.25
N ASP A 86 7.88 3.27 -21.89
CA ASP A 86 6.90 4.27 -22.31
C ASP A 86 5.65 4.34 -21.41
N GLN A 87 5.60 3.58 -20.31
CA GLN A 87 4.50 3.68 -19.33
C GLN A 87 4.96 4.50 -18.13
N CYS A 88 4.21 5.54 -17.79
CA CYS A 88 4.39 6.25 -16.54
C CYS A 88 3.68 5.50 -15.41
N PHE A 89 4.28 5.47 -14.21
CA PHE A 89 3.62 4.91 -13.02
C PHE A 89 2.34 5.70 -12.70
N VAL A 90 2.39 7.03 -12.90
CA VAL A 90 1.24 7.93 -12.80
C VAL A 90 1.06 8.70 -14.11
N ASN A 91 -0.16 8.89 -14.59
CA ASN A 91 -0.44 9.77 -15.72
C ASN A 91 -0.46 11.23 -15.26
N ASP A 92 -0.23 12.19 -16.15
CA ASP A 92 -0.27 13.62 -15.79
C ASP A 92 -1.65 14.01 -15.21
N ASP A 93 -2.73 13.42 -15.73
CA ASP A 93 -4.10 13.65 -15.26
C ASP A 93 -4.41 13.02 -13.89
N ASP A 94 -3.62 12.03 -13.47
CA ASP A 94 -3.76 11.38 -12.15
C ASP A 94 -3.07 12.24 -11.05
N LEU A 95 -2.24 13.23 -11.43
CA LEU A 95 -1.47 14.11 -10.54
C LEU A 95 -1.88 15.59 -10.74
N ASP A 96 -3.00 16.07 -10.20
CA ASP A 96 -3.31 17.51 -10.21
C ASP A 96 -4.27 17.93 -9.07
N PRO A 97 -4.30 19.20 -8.55
CA PRO A 97 -3.50 20.40 -8.84
C PRO A 97 -3.13 21.24 -7.58
N PHE A 98 -2.69 20.65 -6.45
CA PHE A 98 -2.32 21.47 -5.28
C PHE A 98 -1.05 22.33 -5.50
N ASP A 99 -0.35 22.15 -6.63
CA ASP A 99 0.69 23.06 -7.12
C ASP A 99 0.09 24.28 -7.87
N ARG A 100 -1.01 24.87 -7.37
CA ARG A 100 -1.46 26.22 -7.81
C ARG A 100 -0.71 27.36 -7.13
N ASP A 101 0.24 27.07 -6.26
CA ASP A 101 1.13 28.11 -5.74
C ASP A 101 2.21 28.42 -6.77
N ASN A 102 1.92 29.49 -7.51
CA ASN A 102 2.89 30.26 -8.25
C ASN A 102 4.13 30.50 -7.37
N ASN A 103 5.30 30.19 -7.93
CA ASN A 103 6.60 30.78 -7.58
C ASN A 103 7.61 29.97 -6.74
N SER A 104 7.52 28.63 -6.68
CA SER A 104 8.69 27.82 -6.30
C SER A 104 8.83 26.61 -7.21
N LYS A 105 9.86 26.64 -8.09
CA LYS A 105 10.29 25.53 -8.94
C LYS A 105 10.91 24.40 -8.10
N SER A 106 10.18 23.85 -7.13
CA SER A 106 10.57 22.57 -6.56
C SER A 106 10.33 21.52 -7.64
N ARG A 107 11.38 20.81 -8.07
CA ARG A 107 11.29 19.76 -9.11
C ARG A 107 10.06 18.88 -8.80
N LYS A 108 9.08 18.81 -9.70
CA LYS A 108 7.98 17.83 -9.63
C LYS A 108 8.62 16.44 -9.51
N THR A 109 8.70 15.90 -8.30
CA THR A 109 9.16 14.53 -8.07
C THR A 109 7.97 13.64 -8.37
N VAL A 110 7.92 13.13 -9.60
CA VAL A 110 6.90 12.17 -10.03
C VAL A 110 7.09 10.90 -9.20
N PRO A 111 6.05 10.43 -8.48
CA PRO A 111 6.14 9.20 -7.72
C PRO A 111 6.51 8.02 -8.61
N THR A 112 7.49 7.23 -8.20
CA THR A 112 7.97 6.07 -8.96
C THR A 112 7.49 4.74 -8.37
N ASN A 113 7.00 4.76 -7.13
CA ASN A 113 6.51 3.60 -6.41
C ASN A 113 5.27 3.93 -5.55
N ASP A 114 4.59 2.89 -5.07
CA ASP A 114 3.35 3.01 -4.30
C ASP A 114 3.55 3.81 -2.99
N LEU A 115 4.71 3.68 -2.33
CA LEU A 115 5.01 4.40 -1.09
C LEU A 115 5.29 5.89 -1.34
N GLU A 116 6.04 6.23 -2.38
CA GLU A 116 6.24 7.62 -2.83
C GLU A 116 4.93 8.26 -3.26
N LEU A 117 4.04 7.48 -3.89
CA LEU A 117 2.71 7.95 -4.29
C LEU A 117 1.84 8.22 -3.08
N ALA A 118 1.82 7.32 -2.09
CA ALA A 118 1.09 7.55 -0.84
C ALA A 118 1.61 8.81 -0.14
N ILE A 119 2.93 8.99 -0.01
CA ILE A 119 3.52 10.18 0.59
C ILE A 119 3.14 11.46 -0.18
N TYR A 120 3.16 11.41 -1.52
CA TYR A 120 2.77 12.53 -2.35
C TYR A 120 1.26 12.85 -2.20
N HIS A 121 0.42 11.82 -2.18
CA HIS A 121 -1.03 11.95 -2.07
C HIS A 121 -1.47 12.53 -0.72
N CYS A 122 -0.78 12.14 0.36
CA CYS A 122 -1.06 12.61 1.71
C CYS A 122 -0.45 13.98 2.02
N LYS A 123 0.37 14.56 1.12
CA LYS A 123 1.08 15.83 1.35
C LYS A 123 0.07 16.96 1.59
N GLY A 124 0.17 17.60 2.75
CA GLY A 124 -0.70 18.72 3.13
C GLY A 124 -2.09 18.31 3.62
N ARG A 125 -2.35 17.01 3.79
CA ARG A 125 -3.57 16.46 4.38
C ARG A 125 -3.42 16.23 5.90
N GLU A 126 -4.52 15.93 6.60
CA GLU A 126 -4.50 15.67 8.05
C GLU A 126 -3.77 14.36 8.38
N LEU A 127 -3.32 14.18 9.63
CA LEU A 127 -2.68 12.93 10.10
C LEU A 127 -3.54 11.67 9.92
N LYS A 128 -4.86 11.81 9.83
CA LYS A 128 -5.74 10.65 9.55
C LYS A 128 -5.57 10.15 8.11
N ASP A 129 -5.26 11.06 7.19
CA ASP A 129 -5.07 10.76 5.78
C ASP A 129 -3.69 10.15 5.50
N THR A 130 -2.80 10.09 6.49
CA THR A 130 -1.46 9.50 6.37
C THR A 130 -1.41 8.04 6.75
N MET A 131 -2.54 7.46 7.14
CA MET A 131 -2.63 6.06 7.60
C MET A 131 -2.13 5.08 6.54
N ILE A 132 -2.39 5.35 5.26
CA ILE A 132 -1.90 4.54 4.13
C ILE A 132 -0.36 4.50 4.10
N VAL A 133 0.29 5.64 4.36
CA VAL A 133 1.76 5.73 4.41
C VAL A 133 2.29 4.85 5.53
N ALA A 134 1.66 4.89 6.71
CA ALA A 134 2.04 4.04 7.83
C ALA A 134 1.89 2.55 7.50
N TYR A 135 0.75 2.15 6.91
CA TYR A 135 0.50 0.76 6.50
C TYR A 135 1.52 0.24 5.49
N LEU A 136 1.81 1.01 4.44
CA LEU A 136 2.80 0.62 3.43
C LEU A 136 4.21 0.56 4.02
N LEU A 137 4.56 1.51 4.89
CA LEU A 137 5.87 1.55 5.54
C LEU A 137 6.07 0.34 6.46
N GLU A 138 5.10 0.03 7.31
CA GLU A 138 5.12 -1.14 8.18
C GLU A 138 5.20 -2.44 7.39
N TYR A 139 4.38 -2.57 6.34
CA TYR A 139 4.37 -3.74 5.49
C TYR A 139 5.71 -3.95 4.78
N TYR A 140 6.27 -2.90 4.16
CA TYR A 140 7.53 -3.01 3.41
C TYR A 140 8.73 -3.24 4.32
N THR A 141 8.80 -2.58 5.48
CA THR A 141 9.90 -2.78 6.43
C THR A 141 9.90 -4.18 7.04
N SER A 142 8.71 -4.72 7.36
CA SER A 142 8.56 -6.07 7.94
C SER A 142 9.08 -7.17 7.01
N HIS A 143 8.91 -6.98 5.69
CA HIS A 143 9.33 -7.94 4.66
C HIS A 143 10.68 -7.57 4.01
N ALA A 144 11.25 -6.40 4.31
CA ALA A 144 12.55 -5.97 3.78
C ALA A 144 13.72 -6.85 4.24
N ILE A 145 13.57 -7.53 5.37
CA ILE A 145 14.54 -8.51 5.88
C ILE A 145 14.65 -9.70 4.92
N GLU A 146 13.55 -10.11 4.31
CA GLU A 146 13.48 -11.25 3.40
C GLU A 146 13.78 -10.86 1.94
N TYR A 147 13.45 -9.62 1.55
CA TYR A 147 13.57 -9.15 0.17
C TYR A 147 14.33 -7.80 0.08
N ALA A 148 15.60 -7.84 -0.31
CA ALA A 148 16.46 -6.65 -0.43
C ALA A 148 15.90 -5.56 -1.37
N GLY A 149 15.11 -5.94 -2.37
CA GLY A 149 14.43 -4.99 -3.27
C GLY A 149 13.39 -4.11 -2.56
N TRP A 150 12.81 -4.59 -1.47
CA TRP A 150 11.81 -3.86 -0.69
C TRP A 150 12.48 -2.83 0.21
N MET A 151 13.65 -3.19 0.79
CA MET A 151 14.50 -2.26 1.53
C MET A 151 14.89 -1.05 0.66
N THR A 152 15.22 -1.29 -0.61
CA THR A 152 15.54 -0.21 -1.56
C THR A 152 14.38 0.79 -1.71
N THR A 153 13.14 0.30 -1.70
CA THR A 153 11.92 1.13 -1.79
C THR A 153 11.74 1.97 -0.53
N VAL A 154 11.91 1.36 0.65
CA VAL A 154 11.85 2.07 1.95
C VAL A 154 12.94 3.15 2.03
N SER A 155 14.18 2.82 1.68
CA SER A 155 15.31 3.76 1.73
C SER A 155 15.10 4.98 0.85
N LYS A 156 14.51 4.80 -0.34
CA LYS A 156 14.17 5.92 -1.23
C LYS A 156 13.06 6.80 -0.67
N ALA A 157 12.13 6.23 0.11
CA ALA A 157 11.02 6.95 0.72
C ALA A 157 11.42 7.78 1.95
N LEU A 158 12.43 7.37 2.71
CA LEU A 158 12.85 8.02 3.97
C LEU A 158 13.10 9.54 3.86
N PRO A 159 13.83 10.06 2.86
CA PRO A 159 14.03 11.50 2.72
C PRO A 159 12.72 12.28 2.49
N PHE A 160 11.73 11.66 1.83
CA PHE A 160 10.43 12.27 1.60
C PHE A 160 9.60 12.31 2.89
N LEU A 161 9.64 11.25 3.71
CA LEU A 161 8.97 11.23 5.01
C LEU A 161 9.48 12.35 5.93
N TYR A 162 10.81 12.52 5.99
CA TYR A 162 11.43 13.60 6.77
C TYR A 162 11.06 14.99 6.25
N LYS A 163 11.05 15.17 4.92
CA LYS A 163 10.67 16.44 4.29
C LYS A 163 9.25 16.88 4.61
N TYR A 164 8.33 15.94 4.85
CA TYR A 164 6.91 16.22 5.06
C TYR A 164 6.45 16.06 6.52
N ASN A 165 7.38 15.97 7.48
CA ASN A 165 7.08 15.86 8.92
C ASN A 165 6.13 14.70 9.30
N TYR A 166 6.29 13.53 8.67
CA TYR A 166 5.57 12.31 9.07
C TYR A 166 6.28 11.52 10.20
N GLY A 167 6.98 12.22 11.09
CA GLY A 167 7.80 11.65 12.18
C GLY A 167 7.26 11.92 13.56
#